data_AF-A0A7K9BZ93-F1
#
_entry.id   AF-A0A7K9BZ93-F1
#
_cell.length_a   1.000
_cell.length_b   1.000
_cell.length_c   1.000
_cell.angle_alpha   90.00
_cell.angle_beta   90.00
_cell.angle_gamma   90.00
#
_symmetry.space_group_name_H-M   'P 1'
#
loop_
_entity.id
_entity.type
_entity.pdbx_description
1 polymer ?
#
loop_
_entity_poly.entity_id
_entity_poly.type
_entity_poly.pdbx_seq_one_letter_code
_entity_poly.pdbx_strand_id
1 'polypeptide(L)'
;MEATQPYNGIPPPPGTIGPALRLSPGDVVEVTVAEAEQLWWQGRNVANGDLGWFPCAAVRPFICVPLPDLSVYPWYAGPMERGEAEQLLVPRSDGAFLVRQRVKDAAEFAISIKYRGEVKHIKVMTAEGLYRVTEKKAFKGLVV
;
A
#
# COMPACT_ATOMS: atom_id res chain seq x y z
N MET A 1 11.02 -3.64 -2.55
CA MET A 1 11.92 -4.31 -1.58
C MET A 1 11.35 -4.15 -0.17
N GLU A 2 11.62 -5.05 0.77
CA GLU A 2 11.25 -4.93 2.18
C GLU A 2 12.50 -4.81 3.06
N ALA A 3 12.51 -3.84 3.97
CA ALA A 3 13.56 -3.65 4.96
C ALA A 3 13.54 -4.80 5.97
N THR A 4 14.67 -5.47 6.13
CA THR A 4 14.88 -6.53 7.13
C THR A 4 15.66 -6.03 8.33
N GLN A 5 16.40 -4.93 8.16
CA GLN A 5 17.23 -4.33 9.19
C GLN A 5 16.87 -2.85 9.39
N PRO A 6 16.95 -2.34 10.62
CA PRO A 6 16.78 -0.92 10.87
C PRO A 6 17.97 -0.14 10.29
N TYR A 7 17.71 1.06 9.77
CA TYR A 7 18.75 1.98 9.35
C TYR A 7 18.33 3.41 9.70
N ASN A 8 19.11 4.06 10.58
CA ASN A 8 18.78 5.38 11.14
C ASN A 8 19.54 6.53 10.44
N GLY A 9 20.20 6.26 9.32
CA GLY A 9 21.10 7.21 8.66
C GLY A 9 22.57 7.10 9.07
N ILE A 10 22.95 6.00 9.72
CA ILE A 10 24.33 5.72 10.15
C ILE A 10 24.75 4.34 9.62
N PRO A 11 25.90 4.21 8.93
CA PRO A 11 26.75 5.32 8.46
C PRO A 11 25.98 6.23 7.49
N PRO A 12 26.35 7.52 7.33
CA PRO A 12 25.69 8.36 6.34
C PRO A 12 25.96 7.83 4.92
N PRO A 13 25.04 8.06 3.97
CA PRO A 13 25.30 7.80 2.56
C PRO A 13 26.56 8.57 2.12
N PRO A 14 27.39 8.03 1.20
CA PRO A 14 28.52 8.73 0.63
C PRO A 14 28.21 10.20 0.30
N GLY A 15 29.08 11.13 0.70
CA GLY A 15 28.76 12.56 0.84
C GLY A 15 28.33 13.34 -0.43
N THR A 16 28.15 12.66 -1.56
CA THR A 16 27.72 13.22 -2.85
C THR A 16 26.36 12.72 -3.32
N ILE A 17 25.79 11.66 -2.73
CA ILE A 17 24.60 11.00 -3.30
C ILE A 17 23.27 11.52 -2.75
N GLY A 18 23.21 12.05 -1.52
CA GLY A 18 22.02 12.73 -0.97
C GLY A 18 21.64 12.31 0.46
N PRO A 19 20.40 12.61 0.91
CA PRO A 19 19.97 12.34 2.28
C PRO A 19 19.75 10.84 2.54
N ALA A 20 19.93 10.42 3.79
CA ALA A 20 19.65 9.06 4.21
C ALA A 20 18.14 8.79 4.29
N LEU A 21 17.68 7.67 3.73
CA LEU A 21 16.34 7.15 3.98
C LEU A 21 16.36 6.34 5.26
N ARG A 22 15.56 6.73 6.26
CA ARG A 22 15.43 5.92 7.48
C ARG A 22 14.52 4.72 7.22
N LEU A 23 14.94 3.56 7.69
CA LEU A 23 14.22 2.29 7.54
C LEU A 23 13.98 1.65 8.90
N SER A 24 12.77 1.11 9.07
CA SER A 24 12.41 0.19 10.13
C SER A 24 12.18 -1.21 9.54
N PRO A 25 12.45 -2.31 10.28
CA PRO A 25 12.13 -3.64 9.82
C PRO A 25 10.65 -3.76 9.43
N GLY A 26 10.39 -4.27 8.23
CA GLY A 26 9.07 -4.33 7.62
C GLY A 26 8.72 -3.11 6.77
N ASP A 27 9.51 -2.06 6.70
CA ASP A 27 9.24 -0.98 5.74
C ASP A 27 9.34 -1.52 4.31
N VAL A 28 8.43 -1.10 3.44
CA VAL A 28 8.51 -1.44 2.01
C VAL A 28 9.07 -0.23 1.27
N VAL A 29 10.09 -0.49 0.49
CA VAL A 29 10.84 0.51 -0.26
C VAL A 29 10.73 0.22 -1.74
N GLU A 30 10.22 1.19 -2.48
CA GLU A 30 10.29 1.23 -3.93
C GLU A 30 11.68 1.71 -4.33
N VAL A 31 12.46 0.85 -4.99
CA VAL A 31 13.85 1.15 -5.35
C VAL A 31 13.86 1.93 -6.65
N THR A 32 14.41 3.15 -6.61
CA THR A 32 14.46 4.06 -7.76
C THR A 32 15.83 4.06 -8.43
N VAL A 33 16.90 3.86 -7.66
CA VAL A 33 18.27 3.73 -8.16
C VAL A 33 18.92 2.53 -7.48
N ALA A 34 19.30 1.54 -8.27
CA ALA A 34 20.07 0.40 -7.83
C ALA A 34 21.07 -0.01 -8.90
N GLU A 35 22.34 0.23 -8.61
CA GLU A 35 23.46 -0.30 -9.37
C GLU A 35 23.99 -1.54 -8.65
N ALA A 36 24.30 -2.61 -9.39
CA ALA A 36 24.65 -3.91 -8.82
C ALA A 36 25.97 -3.88 -8.06
N GLU A 37 26.90 -3.02 -8.48
CA GLU A 37 28.22 -2.84 -7.90
C GLU A 37 28.20 -1.87 -6.70
N GLN A 38 27.10 -1.14 -6.48
CA GLN A 38 26.96 -0.18 -5.40
C GLN A 38 26.32 -0.81 -4.16
N LEU A 39 26.89 -0.50 -2.99
CA LEU A 39 26.34 -0.89 -1.69
C LEU A 39 25.19 0.00 -1.21
N TRP A 40 24.95 1.12 -1.89
CA TRP A 40 23.96 2.12 -1.55
C TRP A 40 22.93 2.23 -2.65
N TRP A 41 21.67 2.05 -2.30
CA TRP A 41 20.56 2.22 -3.22
C TRP A 41 19.72 3.41 -2.81
N GLN A 42 19.06 4.02 -3.79
CA GLN A 42 18.06 5.05 -3.55
C GLN A 42 16.68 4.43 -3.67
N GLY A 43 15.78 4.86 -2.80
CA GLY A 43 14.39 4.48 -2.92
C GLY A 43 13.47 5.39 -2.15
N ARG A 44 12.20 5.03 -2.23
CA ARG A 44 11.10 5.69 -1.54
C ARG A 44 10.44 4.71 -0.58
N ASN A 45 10.35 5.06 0.69
CA ASN A 45 9.53 4.31 1.64
C ASN A 45 8.04 4.54 1.28
N VAL A 46 7.33 3.46 0.99
CA VAL A 46 5.96 3.53 0.46
C VAL A 46 4.92 3.89 1.53
N ALA A 47 5.25 3.76 2.82
CA ALA A 47 4.34 4.01 3.93
C ALA A 47 4.24 5.49 4.29
N ASN A 48 5.37 6.21 4.21
CA ASN A 48 5.47 7.64 4.55
C ASN A 48 5.79 8.54 3.34
N GLY A 49 6.27 7.96 2.23
CA GLY A 49 6.64 8.68 1.01
C GLY A 49 8.07 9.24 1.01
N ASP A 50 8.84 9.02 2.08
CA ASP A 50 10.20 9.56 2.24
C ASP A 50 11.14 8.98 1.19
N LEU A 51 11.99 9.82 0.62
CA LEU A 51 12.97 9.46 -0.39
C LEU A 51 14.39 9.67 0.13
N GLY A 52 15.28 8.72 -0.15
CA GLY A 52 16.69 8.85 0.21
C GLY A 52 17.46 7.56 -0.05
N TRP A 53 18.68 7.55 0.47
CA TRP A 53 19.64 6.47 0.27
C TRP A 53 19.77 5.56 1.48
N PHE A 54 19.91 4.27 1.23
CA PHE A 54 20.05 3.24 2.26
C PHE A 54 20.98 2.11 1.78
N PRO A 55 21.60 1.35 2.69
CA PRO A 55 22.43 0.21 2.32
C PRO A 55 21.59 -0.90 1.65
N CYS A 56 22.03 -1.42 0.51
CA CYS A 56 21.29 -2.47 -0.22
C CYS A 56 21.07 -3.74 0.62
N ALA A 57 22.01 -4.07 1.50
CA ALA A 57 21.93 -5.20 2.43
C ALA A 57 20.82 -5.08 3.49
N ALA A 58 20.27 -3.87 3.70
CA ALA A 58 19.18 -3.64 4.66
C ALA A 58 17.81 -4.09 4.13
N VAL A 59 17.71 -4.41 2.84
CA VAL A 59 16.45 -4.79 2.20
C VAL A 59 16.55 -6.13 1.47
N ARG A 60 15.41 -6.77 1.23
CA ARG A 60 15.26 -7.98 0.41
C ARG A 60 14.11 -7.83 -0.59
N PRO A 61 13.99 -8.70 -1.61
CA PRO A 61 12.79 -8.76 -2.44
C PRO A 61 11.54 -8.85 -1.59
N PHE A 62 10.57 -7.95 -1.82
CA PHE A 62 9.30 -8.02 -1.14
C PHE A 62 8.47 -9.12 -1.80
N ILE A 63 8.06 -10.10 -1.00
CA ILE A 63 7.21 -11.19 -1.46
C ILE A 63 5.78 -10.87 -1.03
N CYS A 64 4.89 -10.80 -2.00
CA CYS A 64 3.48 -10.52 -1.76
C CYS A 64 2.87 -11.71 -1.02
N VAL A 65 2.36 -11.47 0.18
CA VAL A 65 1.66 -12.50 0.95
C VAL A 65 0.26 -12.67 0.35
N PRO A 66 -0.27 -13.91 0.23
CA PRO A 66 -1.64 -14.13 -0.19
C PRO A 66 -2.61 -13.35 0.70
N LEU A 67 -3.66 -12.78 0.10
CA LEU A 67 -4.73 -12.14 0.85
C LEU A 67 -5.32 -13.16 1.84
N PRO A 68 -5.53 -12.78 3.12
CA PRO A 68 -6.31 -13.61 4.02
C PRO A 68 -7.74 -13.71 3.51
N ASP A 69 -8.50 -14.71 3.98
CA ASP A 69 -9.93 -14.77 3.68
C ASP A 69 -10.61 -13.52 4.22
N LEU A 70 -11.06 -12.65 3.31
CA LEU A 70 -11.70 -11.40 3.67
C LEU A 70 -13.16 -11.59 4.09
N SER A 71 -13.75 -12.74 3.79
CA SER A 71 -15.15 -13.06 4.07
C SER A 71 -15.47 -13.07 5.57
N VAL A 72 -14.44 -13.19 6.42
CA VAL A 72 -14.55 -13.11 7.87
C VAL A 72 -14.81 -11.68 8.36
N TYR A 73 -14.55 -10.66 7.53
CA TYR A 73 -14.70 -9.27 7.93
C TYR A 73 -16.08 -8.73 7.54
N PRO A 74 -16.83 -8.11 8.46
CA PRO A 74 -18.20 -7.64 8.21
C PRO A 74 -18.28 -6.47 7.22
N TRP A 75 -17.16 -5.78 6.98
CA TRP A 75 -17.07 -4.71 5.99
C TRP A 75 -16.82 -5.23 4.57
N TYR A 76 -16.48 -6.51 4.40
CA TYR A 76 -16.20 -7.10 3.09
C TYR A 76 -17.49 -7.65 2.48
N ALA A 77 -17.87 -7.10 1.33
CA ALA A 77 -19.11 -7.46 0.64
C ALA A 77 -18.90 -8.51 -0.46
N GLY A 78 -17.68 -9.00 -0.66
CA GLY A 78 -17.36 -9.95 -1.72
C GLY A 78 -17.37 -9.34 -3.14
N PRO A 79 -17.53 -10.18 -4.17
CA PRO A 79 -17.74 -9.75 -5.54
C PRO A 79 -19.05 -8.95 -5.65
N MET A 80 -18.96 -7.65 -5.89
CA MET A 80 -20.13 -6.77 -5.91
C MET A 80 -19.94 -5.60 -6.87
N GLU A 81 -20.98 -5.33 -7.66
CA GLU A 81 -20.98 -4.22 -8.59
C GLU A 81 -21.21 -2.87 -7.91
N ARG A 82 -20.88 -1.80 -8.63
CA ARG A 82 -21.04 -0.42 -8.13
C ARG A 82 -22.50 -0.11 -7.76
N GLY A 83 -23.44 -0.51 -8.62
CA GLY A 83 -24.86 -0.21 -8.43
C GLY A 83 -25.45 -0.93 -7.21
N GLU A 84 -25.05 -2.16 -6.96
CA GLU A 84 -25.47 -2.92 -5.78
C GLU A 84 -25.00 -2.27 -4.48
N ALA A 85 -23.73 -1.83 -4.45
CA ALA A 85 -23.18 -1.10 -3.31
C ALA A 85 -23.91 0.22 -3.04
N GLU A 86 -24.32 0.94 -4.09
CA GLU A 86 -25.13 2.16 -3.95
C GLU A 86 -26.49 1.85 -3.32
N GLN A 87 -27.20 0.83 -3.80
CA GLN A 87 -28.51 0.44 -3.25
C GLN A 87 -28.43 0.04 -1.77
N LEU A 88 -27.37 -0.65 -1.36
CA LEU A 88 -27.15 -1.05 0.04
C LEU A 88 -26.80 0.13 0.96
N LEU A 89 -26.06 1.12 0.46
CA LEU A 89 -25.57 2.25 1.26
C LEU A 89 -26.51 3.46 1.26
N VAL A 90 -27.35 3.64 0.22
CA VAL A 90 -28.34 4.72 0.15
C VAL A 90 -29.25 4.81 1.38
N PRO A 91 -29.85 3.72 1.90
CA PRO A 91 -30.74 3.77 3.06
C PRO A 91 -29.98 3.80 4.40
N ARG A 92 -28.63 3.77 4.39
CA ARG A 92 -27.81 3.76 5.61
C ARG A 92 -27.43 5.17 6.03
N SER A 93 -26.97 5.30 7.27
CA SER A 93 -26.42 6.54 7.81
C SER A 93 -25.08 6.89 7.16
N ASP A 94 -24.74 8.19 7.15
CA ASP A 94 -23.41 8.64 6.79
C ASP A 94 -22.33 7.95 7.65
N GLY A 95 -21.20 7.61 7.03
CA GLY A 95 -20.12 6.82 7.61
C GLY A 95 -20.22 5.31 7.34
N ALA A 96 -21.38 4.81 6.90
CA ALA A 96 -21.51 3.41 6.47
C ALA A 96 -20.65 3.15 5.23
N PHE A 97 -19.86 2.07 5.25
CA PHE A 97 -18.98 1.69 4.16
C PHE A 97 -18.95 0.18 3.95
N LEU A 98 -18.46 -0.22 2.78
CA LEU A 98 -18.13 -1.59 2.44
C LEU A 98 -16.94 -1.62 1.48
N VAL A 99 -16.21 -2.72 1.49
CA VAL A 99 -15.17 -3.03 0.49
C VAL A 99 -15.72 -4.12 -0.41
N ARG A 100 -15.67 -3.88 -1.72
CA ARG A 100 -16.13 -4.80 -2.75
C ARG A 100 -15.01 -5.17 -3.69
N GLN A 101 -15.04 -6.41 -4.17
CA GLN A 101 -14.16 -6.92 -5.21
C GLN A 101 -14.86 -6.78 -6.56
N ARG A 102 -14.14 -6.31 -7.60
CA ARG A 102 -14.71 -6.25 -8.93
C ARG A 102 -14.82 -7.64 -9.55
N VAL A 103 -15.99 -7.95 -10.08
CA VAL A 103 -16.30 -9.26 -10.68
C VAL A 103 -15.44 -9.57 -11.91
N LYS A 104 -15.04 -8.55 -12.67
CA LYS A 104 -14.22 -8.70 -13.89
C LYS A 104 -12.72 -8.87 -13.64
N ASP A 105 -12.25 -8.40 -12.48
CA ASP A 105 -10.84 -8.48 -12.11
C ASP A 105 -10.74 -8.71 -10.60
N ALA A 106 -10.44 -9.96 -10.23
CA ALA A 106 -10.33 -10.38 -8.84
C ALA A 106 -9.22 -9.63 -8.08
N ALA A 107 -8.30 -8.93 -8.75
CA ALA A 107 -7.27 -8.14 -8.09
C ALA A 107 -7.69 -6.68 -7.83
N GLU A 108 -8.85 -6.24 -8.34
CA GLU A 108 -9.31 -4.85 -8.25
C GLU A 108 -10.39 -4.70 -7.15
N PHE A 109 -10.03 -3.98 -6.09
CA PHE A 109 -10.96 -3.65 -4.99
C PHE A 109 -11.46 -2.21 -5.10
N ALA A 110 -12.62 -1.95 -4.48
CA ALA A 110 -13.14 -0.60 -4.32
C ALA A 110 -13.78 -0.44 -2.93
N ILE A 111 -13.63 0.76 -2.35
CA ILE A 111 -14.31 1.15 -1.12
C ILE A 111 -15.51 1.99 -1.52
N SER A 112 -16.69 1.59 -1.08
CA SER A 112 -17.93 2.34 -1.24
C SER A 112 -18.35 2.88 0.13
N ILE A 113 -18.58 4.19 0.23
CA ILE A 113 -18.90 4.85 1.51
C ILE A 113 -20.02 5.88 1.33
N LYS A 114 -20.97 5.90 2.27
CA LYS A 114 -21.99 6.94 2.38
C LYS A 114 -21.41 8.14 3.13
N TYR A 115 -21.39 9.30 2.49
CA TYR A 115 -20.88 10.53 3.08
C TYR A 115 -21.70 11.74 2.59
N ARG A 116 -22.23 12.52 3.53
CA ARG A 116 -23.07 13.70 3.28
C ARG A 116 -24.25 13.41 2.37
N GLY A 117 -24.95 12.30 2.60
CA GLY A 117 -26.11 11.91 1.80
C GLY A 117 -25.78 11.27 0.45
N GLU A 118 -24.51 11.22 0.03
CA GLU A 118 -24.08 10.64 -1.25
C GLU A 118 -23.23 9.38 -1.06
N VAL A 119 -23.32 8.42 -1.98
CA VAL A 119 -22.41 7.28 -2.00
C VAL A 119 -21.20 7.61 -2.87
N LYS A 120 -20.02 7.57 -2.27
CA LYS A 120 -18.74 7.77 -2.95
C LYS A 120 -18.05 6.43 -3.15
N HIS A 121 -17.28 6.33 -4.23
CA HIS A 121 -16.52 5.13 -4.58
C HIS A 121 -15.06 5.50 -4.75
N ILE A 122 -14.20 4.75 -4.07
CA ILE A 122 -12.76 4.95 -4.08
C ILE A 122 -12.14 3.68 -4.63
N LYS A 123 -11.36 3.82 -5.71
CA LYS A 123 -10.64 2.69 -6.30
C LYS A 123 -9.45 2.34 -5.42
N VAL A 124 -9.28 1.06 -5.11
CA VAL A 124 -8.06 0.53 -4.53
C VAL A 124 -7.18 0.04 -5.68
N MET A 125 -6.02 0.64 -5.82
CA MET A 125 -5.03 0.26 -6.82
C MET A 125 -4.11 -0.79 -6.22
N THR A 126 -3.94 -1.90 -6.93
CA THR A 126 -3.02 -2.97 -6.56
C THR A 126 -1.83 -2.93 -7.52
N ALA A 127 -0.63 -2.69 -7.01
CA ALA A 127 0.60 -2.69 -7.81
C ALA A 127 1.74 -3.27 -6.98
N GLU A 128 2.45 -4.25 -7.56
CA GLU A 128 3.57 -4.96 -6.90
C GLU A 128 3.15 -5.60 -5.56
N GLY A 129 1.89 -6.05 -5.50
CA GLY A 129 1.19 -6.58 -4.32
C GLY A 129 1.08 -5.65 -3.13
N LEU A 130 1.20 -4.35 -3.36
CA LEU A 130 0.81 -3.31 -2.42
C LEU A 130 -0.53 -2.70 -2.84
N TYR A 131 -1.30 -2.28 -1.83
CA TYR A 131 -2.61 -1.66 -1.99
C TYR A 131 -2.49 -0.15 -1.78
N ARG A 132 -3.10 0.64 -2.66
CA ARG A 132 -3.04 2.10 -2.64
C ARG A 132 -4.43 2.70 -2.84
N VAL A 133 -4.81 3.63 -1.97
CA VAL A 133 -5.98 4.51 -2.17
C VAL A 133 -5.56 5.82 -2.83
N THR A 134 -4.33 6.25 -2.58
CA THR A 134 -3.71 7.43 -3.18
C THR A 134 -2.29 7.07 -3.63
N GLU A 135 -1.71 7.85 -4.54
CA GLU A 135 -0.33 7.63 -4.99
C GLU A 135 0.71 7.86 -3.88
N LYS A 136 0.36 8.65 -2.86
CA LYS A 136 1.29 9.05 -1.80
C LYS A 136 1.56 7.95 -0.77
N LYS A 137 0.68 6.95 -0.66
CA LYS A 137 0.76 5.95 0.42
C LYS A 137 0.30 4.58 -0.05
N ALA A 138 1.11 3.58 0.26
CA ALA A 138 0.83 2.18 0.01
C ALA A 138 0.75 1.35 1.29
N PHE A 139 0.03 0.24 1.21
CA PHE A 139 -0.22 -0.70 2.30
C PHE A 139 0.13 -2.11 1.86
N LYS A 140 0.65 -2.93 2.78
CA LYS A 140 0.99 -4.34 2.51
C LYS A 140 -0.23 -5.24 2.30
N GLY A 141 -1.38 -4.83 2.83
CA GLY A 141 -2.62 -5.58 2.80
C GLY A 141 -3.83 -4.66 2.92
N LEU A 142 -5.02 -5.23 2.71
CA LEU A 142 -6.30 -4.59 3.02
C LEU A 142 -6.61 -4.61 4.52
N VAL A 143 -5.88 -5.43 5.27
CA VAL A 143 -5.94 -5.59 6.72
C VAL A 143 -4.56 -5.33 7.31
N VAL A 144 -4.53 -4.90 8.57
CA VAL A 144 -3.30 -4.63 9.35
C VAL A 144 -2.93 -5.86 10.14
#